data_AF-A0A7Y5VXU1-F1
#
_entry.id   AF-A0A7Y5VXU1-F1
#
_cell.length_a   1.000
_cell.length_b   1.000
_cell.length_c   1.000
_cell.angle_alpha   90.00
_cell.angle_beta   90.00
_cell.angle_gamma   90.00
#
_symmetry.space_group_name_H-M   'P 1'
#
loop_
_entity.id
_entity.type
_entity.pdbx_description
1 polymer ?
#
loop_
_entity_poly.entity_id
_entity_poly.type
_entity_poly.pdbx_seq_one_letter_code
_entity_poly.pdbx_strand_id
1 'polypeptide(L)'
;MKPSRFEPIQIVPAADAQAAILDDVIPYPLPLPVYSPEEAEVERARREKLRAAAPRPESGLTFDSVPAAIQFLENRAASPKRAWTPAHEHPDFAKIVKSRLFKKTPVAWQLLAPWLPFEAVLEEGEKQFWFTLCAPEWNTWLIADEGDPDDIPSKHDLVIGQTPFGDWFSFRKGDPLLPGDARIREWDHETSTPRDDWASVLGFAAHLVEVADRAAKIGYKPSI
;
A
#
# COMPACT_ATOMS: atom_id res chain seq x y z
N MET A 1 -38.24 -22.80 -4.02
CA MET A 1 -38.53 -22.47 -2.60
C MET A 1 -39.62 -21.39 -2.55
N LYS A 2 -40.57 -21.46 -1.60
CA LYS A 2 -41.72 -20.53 -1.46
C LYS A 2 -41.40 -19.37 -0.48
N PRO A 3 -42.01 -18.17 -0.63
CA PRO A 3 -41.63 -16.92 0.06
C PRO A 3 -42.31 -16.71 1.42
N SER A 4 -42.36 -17.73 2.28
CA SER A 4 -43.19 -17.71 3.52
C SER A 4 -42.40 -17.74 4.83
N ARG A 5 -41.17 -17.22 4.88
CA ARG A 5 -40.34 -17.20 6.11
C ARG A 5 -39.57 -15.90 6.27
N PHE A 6 -40.23 -14.77 6.10
CA PHE A 6 -39.70 -13.50 6.59
C PHE A 6 -40.40 -13.19 7.91
N GLU A 7 -39.72 -13.40 9.02
CA GLU A 7 -40.17 -12.93 10.33
C GLU A 7 -39.62 -11.51 10.53
N PRO A 8 -40.46 -10.50 10.84
CA PRO A 8 -39.98 -9.15 11.06
C PRO A 8 -39.18 -9.07 12.36
N ILE A 9 -38.02 -8.42 12.31
CA ILE A 9 -37.19 -8.16 13.49
C ILE A 9 -37.98 -7.25 14.44
N GLN A 10 -38.18 -7.71 15.67
CA GLN A 10 -38.89 -6.98 16.71
C GLN A 10 -38.00 -5.83 17.22
N ILE A 11 -38.39 -4.59 16.96
CA ILE A 11 -37.66 -3.40 17.44
C ILE A 11 -37.99 -3.19 18.91
N VAL A 12 -37.02 -3.43 19.79
CA VAL A 12 -37.13 -3.18 21.23
C VAL A 12 -36.96 -1.68 21.51
N PRO A 13 -37.80 -1.04 22.35
CA PRO A 13 -37.65 0.37 22.71
C PRO A 13 -36.32 0.64 23.44
N ALA A 14 -35.70 1.77 23.13
CA ALA A 14 -34.35 2.16 23.57
C ALA A 14 -34.11 2.22 25.10
N ALA A 15 -35.15 2.08 25.92
CA ALA A 15 -35.05 2.16 27.38
C ALA A 15 -34.53 0.88 28.05
N ASP A 16 -34.62 -0.29 27.39
CA ASP A 16 -34.16 -1.58 27.93
C ASP A 16 -32.88 -2.12 27.25
N ALA A 17 -32.25 -1.31 26.40
CA ALA A 17 -30.99 -1.67 25.75
C ALA A 17 -29.82 -1.49 26.74
N GLN A 18 -29.56 -2.52 27.55
CA GLN A 18 -28.26 -2.66 28.19
C GLN A 18 -27.19 -2.74 27.10
N ALA A 19 -26.35 -1.72 27.05
CA ALA A 19 -25.24 -1.60 26.12
C ALA A 19 -24.24 -2.75 26.34
N ALA A 20 -24.46 -3.86 25.63
CA ALA A 20 -23.36 -4.64 25.12
C ALA A 20 -22.67 -3.74 24.09
N ILE A 21 -21.62 -3.05 24.54
CA ILE A 21 -20.65 -2.42 23.65
C ILE A 21 -20.18 -3.56 22.73
N LEU A 22 -20.57 -3.49 21.46
CA LEU A 22 -19.99 -4.28 20.38
C LEU A 22 -18.56 -3.76 20.17
N ASP A 23 -17.69 -4.09 21.11
CA ASP A 23 -16.25 -4.10 20.86
C ASP A 23 -15.99 -5.24 19.85
N ASP A 24 -15.22 -4.92 18.81
CA ASP A 24 -14.66 -5.85 17.80
C ASP A 24 -15.55 -6.36 16.65
N VAL A 25 -16.38 -5.50 16.03
CA VAL A 25 -16.73 -5.72 14.61
C VAL A 25 -15.69 -5.02 13.74
N ILE A 26 -14.55 -5.68 13.53
CA ILE A 26 -13.73 -5.44 12.35
C ILE A 26 -14.65 -5.63 11.15
N PRO A 27 -14.82 -4.67 10.22
CA PRO A 27 -15.54 -4.94 9.00
C PRO A 27 -14.85 -6.13 8.33
N TYR A 28 -15.54 -7.27 8.25
CA TYR A 28 -15.08 -8.38 7.44
C TYR A 28 -14.74 -7.83 6.05
N PRO A 29 -13.58 -8.16 5.47
CA PRO A 29 -13.31 -7.78 4.09
C PRO A 29 -14.49 -8.25 3.27
N LEU A 30 -15.07 -7.33 2.48
CA LEU A 30 -16.13 -7.67 1.54
C LEU A 30 -15.70 -8.94 0.80
N PRO A 31 -16.57 -9.96 0.66
CA PRO A 31 -16.21 -11.11 -0.14
C PRO A 31 -15.84 -10.59 -1.54
N LEU A 32 -14.62 -10.90 -1.97
CA LEU A 32 -14.11 -10.46 -3.26
C LEU A 32 -15.15 -10.84 -4.34
N PRO A 33 -15.41 -9.96 -5.32
CA PRO A 33 -16.26 -10.32 -6.44
C PRO A 33 -15.70 -11.60 -7.07
N VAL A 34 -16.46 -12.69 -6.97
CA VAL A 34 -16.07 -13.99 -7.51
C VAL A 34 -16.32 -13.92 -9.01
N TYR A 35 -15.33 -13.46 -9.77
CA TYR A 35 -15.33 -13.60 -11.21
C TYR A 35 -15.29 -15.09 -11.56
N SER A 36 -16.11 -15.49 -12.52
CA SER A 36 -15.90 -16.77 -13.19
C SER A 36 -14.51 -16.77 -13.87
N PRO A 37 -13.90 -17.96 -14.11
CA PRO A 37 -12.61 -18.04 -14.78
C PRO A 37 -12.53 -17.25 -16.10
N GLU A 38 -13.64 -17.20 -16.83
CA GLU A 38 -13.78 -16.48 -18.10
C GLU A 38 -13.84 -14.95 -17.91
N GLU A 39 -14.55 -14.47 -16.89
CA GLU A 39 -14.60 -13.03 -16.56
C GLU A 39 -13.27 -12.52 -16.01
N ALA A 40 -12.56 -13.35 -15.22
CA ALA A 40 -11.22 -13.03 -14.74
C ALA A 40 -10.23 -12.93 -15.90
N GLU A 41 -10.37 -13.74 -16.95
CA GLU A 41 -9.52 -13.70 -18.14
C GLU A 41 -9.81 -12.47 -19.02
N VAL A 42 -11.09 -12.09 -19.18
CA VAL A 42 -11.49 -10.88 -19.90
C VAL A 42 -11.01 -9.61 -19.18
N GLU A 43 -11.17 -9.55 -17.86
CA GLU A 43 -10.70 -8.42 -17.07
C GLU A 43 -9.16 -8.37 -17.02
N ARG A 44 -8.49 -9.53 -16.93
CA ARG A 44 -7.03 -9.62 -17.07
C ARG A 44 -6.58 -9.05 -18.41
N ALA A 45 -7.19 -9.45 -19.52
CA ALA A 45 -6.84 -8.95 -20.85
C ALA A 45 -7.14 -7.44 -21.01
N ARG A 46 -8.21 -6.92 -20.38
CA ARG A 46 -8.53 -5.49 -20.36
C ARG A 46 -7.48 -4.69 -19.59
N ARG A 47 -7.06 -5.17 -18.42
CA ARG A 47 -6.06 -4.53 -17.56
C ARG A 47 -4.65 -4.63 -18.12
N GLU A 48 -4.28 -5.75 -18.73
CA GLU A 48 -2.98 -5.93 -19.38
C GLU A 48 -2.80 -4.98 -20.58
N LYS A 49 -3.88 -4.71 -21.34
CA LYS A 49 -3.89 -3.66 -22.37
C LYS A 49 -3.73 -2.25 -21.80
N LEU A 50 -4.28 -1.97 -20.62
CA LEU A 50 -4.07 -0.69 -19.92
C LEU A 50 -2.61 -0.58 -19.41
N ARG A 51 -2.03 -1.69 -18.96
CA ARG A 51 -0.65 -1.80 -18.46
C ARG A 51 0.40 -1.57 -19.54
N ALA A 52 0.22 -2.15 -20.73
CA ALA A 52 1.15 -1.98 -21.85
C ALA A 52 1.20 -0.53 -22.39
N ALA A 53 0.20 0.30 -22.07
CA ALA A 53 0.08 1.68 -22.53
C ALA A 53 0.48 2.72 -21.47
N ALA A 54 0.60 2.34 -20.19
CA ALA A 54 0.96 3.26 -19.12
C ALA A 54 2.48 3.35 -18.98
N PRO A 55 3.12 4.51 -19.27
CA PRO A 55 4.50 4.71 -18.86
C PRO A 55 4.60 4.56 -17.35
N ARG A 56 5.69 3.95 -16.88
CA ARG A 56 6.00 3.80 -15.45
C ARG A 56 5.79 5.15 -14.74
N PRO A 57 5.34 5.17 -13.48
CA PRO A 57 5.25 6.40 -12.71
C PRO A 57 6.65 6.97 -12.46
N GLU A 58 7.19 7.69 -13.45
CA GLU A 58 8.44 8.43 -13.32
C GLU A 58 8.15 9.68 -12.50
N SER A 59 8.76 9.74 -11.31
CA SER A 59 8.75 10.94 -10.51
C SER A 59 9.62 12.01 -11.18
N GLY A 60 9.15 13.26 -11.22
CA GLY A 60 9.98 14.41 -11.58
C GLY A 60 11.02 14.75 -10.50
N LEU A 61 10.85 14.21 -9.29
CA LEU A 61 11.82 14.27 -8.20
C LEU A 61 12.74 13.05 -8.26
N THR A 62 14.04 13.26 -8.05
CA THR A 62 15.03 12.19 -7.92
C THR A 62 15.94 12.48 -6.74
N PHE A 63 16.47 11.42 -6.14
CA PHE A 63 17.45 11.52 -5.06
C PHE A 63 18.75 10.84 -5.47
N ASP A 64 19.85 11.57 -5.37
CA ASP A 64 21.18 11.05 -5.74
C ASP A 64 21.71 10.05 -4.70
N SER A 65 21.27 10.14 -3.45
CA SER A 65 21.71 9.27 -2.36
C SER A 65 20.74 9.29 -1.17
N VAL A 66 20.85 8.29 -0.29
CA VAL A 66 20.07 8.22 0.97
C VAL A 66 20.31 9.44 1.87
N PRO A 67 21.55 9.90 2.14
CA PRO A 67 21.76 11.12 2.93
C PRO A 67 21.14 12.37 2.30
N ALA A 68 21.22 12.51 0.96
CA ALA A 68 20.59 13.63 0.26
C ALA A 68 19.06 13.59 0.38
N ALA A 69 18.46 12.41 0.25
CA ALA A 69 17.03 12.20 0.44
C ALA A 69 16.61 12.56 1.88
N ILE A 70 17.31 12.05 2.90
CA ILE A 70 17.04 12.39 4.31
C ILE A 70 17.09 13.89 4.52
N GLN A 71 18.17 14.56 4.08
CA GLN A 71 18.33 15.99 4.25
C GLN A 71 17.19 16.78 3.58
N PHE A 72 16.76 16.34 2.40
CA PHE A 72 15.62 16.93 1.70
C PHE A 72 14.31 16.75 2.50
N LEU A 73 14.05 15.55 3.00
CA LEU A 73 12.84 15.22 3.77
C LEU A 73 12.80 15.96 5.11
N GLU A 74 13.92 16.05 5.82
CA GLU A 74 14.04 16.82 7.07
C GLU A 74 13.74 18.31 6.83
N ASN A 75 14.31 18.89 5.77
CA ASN A 75 14.03 20.29 5.40
C ASN A 75 12.55 20.50 5.04
N ARG A 76 11.92 19.51 4.40
CA ARG A 76 10.48 19.54 4.09
C ARG A 76 9.62 19.42 5.34
N ALA A 77 9.96 18.51 6.25
CA ALA A 77 9.25 18.29 7.51
C ALA A 77 9.31 19.51 8.44
N ALA A 78 10.45 20.21 8.44
CA ALA A 78 10.66 21.45 9.20
C ALA A 78 9.93 22.68 8.60
N SER A 79 9.42 22.57 7.37
CA SER A 79 8.73 23.68 6.72
C SER A 79 7.37 23.93 7.35
N PRO A 80 7.02 25.19 7.71
CA PRO A 80 5.68 25.54 8.18
C PRO A 80 4.60 25.39 7.10
N LYS A 81 5.00 25.19 5.84
CA LYS A 81 4.12 24.92 4.69
C LYS A 81 4.21 23.46 4.23
N ARG A 82 4.59 22.54 5.11
CA ARG A 82 4.68 21.11 4.76
C ARG A 82 3.33 20.61 4.25
N ALA A 83 3.38 19.87 3.15
CA ALA A 83 2.20 19.33 2.46
C ALA A 83 1.65 18.07 3.13
N TRP A 84 2.51 17.35 3.86
CA TRP A 84 2.21 16.06 4.49
C TRP A 84 2.99 15.93 5.79
N THR A 85 2.54 15.00 6.62
CA THR A 85 3.14 14.69 7.92
C THR A 85 4.08 13.50 7.79
N PRO A 86 5.33 13.57 8.28
CA PRO A 86 6.24 12.44 8.28
C PRO A 86 5.68 11.23 9.03
N ALA A 87 6.00 10.03 8.56
CA ALA A 87 5.49 8.79 9.13
C ALA A 87 5.83 8.64 10.62
N HIS A 88 6.99 9.10 11.08
CA HIS A 88 7.36 9.00 12.50
C HIS A 88 6.45 9.81 13.44
N GLU A 89 5.69 10.77 12.92
CA GLU A 89 4.69 11.52 13.69
C GLU A 89 3.33 10.78 13.72
N HIS A 90 3.12 9.76 12.88
CA HIS A 90 1.87 8.99 12.83
C HIS A 90 1.78 7.97 13.99
N PRO A 91 0.64 7.83 14.68
CA PRO A 91 0.50 6.94 15.84
C PRO A 91 0.89 5.48 15.58
N ASP A 92 0.56 4.96 14.39
CA ASP A 92 0.83 3.56 14.05
C ASP A 92 2.28 3.28 13.67
N PHE A 93 3.08 4.30 13.38
CA PHE A 93 4.49 4.09 12.99
C PHE A 93 5.32 3.45 14.11
N ALA A 94 4.96 3.72 15.38
CA ALA A 94 5.60 3.07 16.51
C ALA A 94 5.46 1.53 16.48
N LYS A 95 4.36 1.00 15.91
CA LYS A 95 4.15 -0.45 15.74
C LYS A 95 5.05 -1.00 14.62
N ILE A 96 5.20 -0.23 13.55
CA ILE A 96 6.02 -0.55 12.37
C ILE A 96 7.49 -0.74 12.78
N VAL A 97 8.09 0.25 13.45
CA VAL A 97 9.52 0.19 13.84
C VAL A 97 9.83 -0.86 14.92
N LYS A 98 8.82 -1.24 15.72
CA LYS A 98 8.94 -2.33 16.71
C LYS A 98 8.91 -3.72 16.05
N SER A 99 8.43 -3.83 14.81
CA SER A 99 8.43 -5.09 14.07
C SER A 99 9.86 -5.61 13.88
N ARG A 100 10.08 -6.90 14.19
CA ARG A 100 11.36 -7.58 13.89
C ARG A 100 11.63 -7.63 12.38
N LEU A 101 10.58 -7.56 11.56
CA LEU A 101 10.67 -7.61 10.11
C LEU A 101 11.08 -6.26 9.52
N PHE A 102 10.81 -5.15 10.20
CA PHE A 102 11.34 -3.84 9.79
C PHE A 102 12.86 -3.85 9.70
N LYS A 103 13.55 -4.50 10.65
CA LYS A 103 15.01 -4.67 10.64
C LYS A 103 15.53 -5.55 9.49
N LYS A 104 14.65 -6.26 8.78
CA LYS A 104 14.98 -7.08 7.61
C LYS A 104 14.71 -6.37 6.28
N THR A 105 14.11 -5.17 6.31
CA THR A 105 13.97 -4.33 5.11
C THR A 105 15.33 -3.76 4.68
N PRO A 106 15.49 -3.27 3.45
CA PRO A 106 16.72 -2.62 3.00
C PRO A 106 17.11 -1.45 3.90
N VAL A 107 18.42 -1.20 4.06
CA VAL A 107 18.92 -0.10 4.92
C VAL A 107 18.38 1.25 4.45
N ALA A 108 18.32 1.49 3.14
CA ALA A 108 17.69 2.70 2.59
C ALA A 108 16.26 2.89 3.09
N TRP A 109 15.44 1.82 3.12
CA TRP A 109 14.07 1.89 3.61
C TRP A 109 14.01 2.18 5.11
N GLN A 110 14.84 1.51 5.91
CA GLN A 110 14.88 1.71 7.37
C GLN A 110 15.20 3.17 7.73
N LEU A 111 16.07 3.82 6.95
CA LEU A 111 16.48 5.21 7.17
C LEU A 111 15.47 6.22 6.63
N LEU A 112 14.81 5.93 5.51
CA LEU A 112 13.91 6.87 4.84
C LEU A 112 12.47 6.78 5.36
N ALA A 113 11.96 5.59 5.67
CA ALA A 113 10.58 5.37 6.08
C ALA A 113 10.07 6.31 7.19
N PRO A 114 10.85 6.65 8.25
CA PRO A 114 10.41 7.63 9.26
C PRO A 114 10.05 9.01 8.70
N TRP A 115 10.67 9.39 7.58
CA TRP A 115 10.57 10.71 6.99
C TRP A 115 9.66 10.76 5.77
N LEU A 116 9.13 9.63 5.30
CA LEU A 116 8.20 9.57 4.18
C LEU A 116 6.76 9.89 4.63
N PRO A 117 5.85 10.24 3.69
CA PRO A 117 4.41 10.26 3.99
C PRO A 117 3.95 8.89 4.51
N PHE A 118 3.16 8.87 5.60
CA PHE A 118 2.54 7.64 6.08
C PHE A 118 1.53 7.08 5.07
N GLU A 119 0.77 8.00 4.45
CA GLU A 119 -0.21 7.75 3.41
C GLU A 119 0.10 8.68 2.22
N ALA A 120 0.00 8.16 1.00
CA ALA A 120 0.12 8.92 -0.23
C ALA A 120 -1.02 8.52 -1.18
N VAL A 121 -1.95 9.45 -1.40
CA VAL A 121 -3.14 9.24 -2.23
C VAL A 121 -3.23 10.34 -3.26
N LEU A 122 -3.36 9.96 -4.53
CA LEU A 122 -3.61 10.90 -5.61
C LEU A 122 -4.70 10.36 -6.51
N GLU A 123 -5.82 11.08 -6.58
CA GLU A 123 -6.91 10.84 -7.51
C GLU A 123 -7.04 12.07 -8.42
N GLU A 124 -6.45 12.00 -9.61
CA GLU A 124 -6.45 13.11 -10.57
C GLU A 124 -6.85 12.61 -11.97
N GLY A 125 -8.12 12.82 -12.33
CA GLY A 125 -8.69 12.33 -13.58
C GLY A 125 -8.67 10.81 -13.66
N GLU A 126 -7.93 10.26 -14.62
CA GLU A 126 -7.74 8.81 -14.79
C GLU A 126 -6.52 8.28 -14.01
N LYS A 127 -5.68 9.15 -13.45
CA LYS A 127 -4.50 8.75 -12.68
C LYS A 127 -4.89 8.55 -11.23
N GLN A 128 -4.69 7.34 -10.74
CA GLN A 128 -4.98 6.97 -9.38
C GLN A 128 -3.77 6.27 -8.77
N PHE A 129 -3.40 6.69 -7.57
CA PHE A 129 -2.34 6.07 -6.78
C PHE A 129 -2.76 6.08 -5.32
N TRP A 130 -2.59 4.94 -4.64
CA TRP A 130 -2.77 4.82 -3.20
C TRP A 130 -1.62 4.05 -2.59
N PHE A 131 -1.15 4.52 -1.45
CA PHE A 131 -0.17 3.84 -0.64
C PHE A 131 -0.41 4.18 0.82
N THR A 132 -0.49 3.15 1.67
CA THR A 132 -0.47 3.30 3.12
C THR A 132 0.64 2.43 3.67
N LEU A 133 1.53 3.03 4.45
CA LEU A 133 2.62 2.33 5.11
C LEU A 133 2.06 1.36 6.16
N CYS A 134 2.52 0.11 6.15
CA CYS A 134 2.08 -0.91 7.11
C CYS A 134 3.25 -1.54 7.89
N ALA A 135 2.92 -2.26 8.96
CA ALA A 135 3.92 -3.04 9.69
C ALA A 135 4.43 -4.17 8.78
N PRO A 136 5.76 -4.32 8.57
CA PRO A 136 6.22 -5.26 7.56
C PRO A 136 5.86 -6.69 7.89
N GLU A 137 5.38 -7.42 6.88
CA GLU A 137 4.97 -8.81 6.97
C GLU A 137 5.46 -9.61 5.76
N TRP A 138 5.80 -10.89 5.96
CA TRP A 138 6.08 -11.76 4.83
C TRP A 138 4.78 -12.10 4.12
N ASN A 139 4.83 -12.24 2.80
CA ASN A 139 3.70 -12.75 2.03
C ASN A 139 3.49 -14.26 2.30
N THR A 140 2.93 -14.58 3.47
CA THR A 140 2.72 -15.97 3.92
C THR A 140 1.49 -16.63 3.30
N TRP A 141 0.71 -15.89 2.51
CA TRP A 141 -0.54 -16.38 1.94
C TRP A 141 -0.32 -17.20 0.66
N LEU A 142 0.88 -17.12 0.08
CA LEU A 142 1.30 -17.97 -1.03
C LEU A 142 1.83 -19.31 -0.53
N ILE A 143 1.23 -20.38 -1.05
CA ILE A 143 1.48 -21.77 -0.63
C ILE A 143 2.70 -22.37 -1.37
N ALA A 144 3.02 -21.88 -2.58
CA ALA A 144 4.17 -22.34 -3.38
C ALA A 144 4.74 -21.21 -4.26
N ASP A 145 6.05 -21.25 -4.52
CA ASP A 145 6.69 -20.40 -5.54
C ASP A 145 6.60 -21.14 -6.89
N GLU A 146 5.46 -21.06 -7.57
CA GLU A 146 5.24 -21.69 -8.89
C GLU A 146 5.18 -20.64 -10.00
N GLY A 147 6.27 -20.50 -10.78
CA GLY A 147 6.33 -19.64 -11.97
C GLY A 147 7.59 -18.78 -12.02
N ASP A 148 7.66 -17.85 -12.99
CA ASP A 148 8.76 -16.89 -13.09
C ASP A 148 8.69 -15.96 -11.88
N PRO A 149 9.73 -15.89 -11.02
CA PRO A 149 9.72 -15.00 -9.88
C PRO A 149 9.32 -13.59 -10.29
N ASP A 150 9.77 -13.07 -11.42
CA ASP A 150 9.47 -11.68 -11.78
C ASP A 150 8.00 -11.38 -12.08
N ASP A 151 7.22 -12.41 -12.41
CA ASP A 151 5.81 -12.27 -12.80
C ASP A 151 4.83 -12.72 -11.71
N ILE A 152 5.30 -13.41 -10.67
CA ILE A 152 4.46 -13.86 -9.56
C ILE A 152 4.96 -13.34 -8.21
N PRO A 153 4.06 -13.10 -7.24
CA PRO A 153 4.47 -12.81 -5.89
C PRO A 153 5.09 -14.06 -5.27
N SER A 154 5.96 -13.88 -4.29
CA SER A 154 6.68 -14.95 -3.62
C SER A 154 6.50 -14.86 -2.11
N LYS A 155 6.63 -15.98 -1.41
CA LYS A 155 6.74 -15.99 0.07
C LYS A 155 7.95 -15.23 0.59
N HIS A 156 8.89 -14.91 -0.30
CA HIS A 156 10.07 -14.10 -0.03
C HIS A 156 9.85 -12.60 -0.23
N ASP A 157 8.63 -12.20 -0.59
CA ASP A 157 8.23 -10.80 -0.68
C ASP A 157 7.87 -10.30 0.73
N LEU A 158 8.56 -9.23 1.14
CA LEU A 158 8.33 -8.52 2.39
C LEU A 158 7.45 -7.33 2.09
N VAL A 159 6.18 -7.42 2.49
CA VAL A 159 5.18 -6.36 2.33
C VAL A 159 5.53 -5.21 3.26
N ILE A 160 5.43 -3.98 2.74
CA ILE A 160 5.75 -2.72 3.44
C ILE A 160 4.65 -1.67 3.37
N GLY A 161 3.69 -1.86 2.46
CA GLY A 161 2.54 -0.98 2.34
C GLY A 161 1.41 -1.68 1.61
N GLN A 162 0.20 -1.15 1.77
CA GLN A 162 -1.02 -1.69 1.21
C GLN A 162 -1.94 -0.56 0.73
N THR A 163 -2.82 -0.87 -0.20
CA THR A 163 -3.92 0.02 -0.62
C THR A 163 -5.21 -0.37 0.11
N PRO A 164 -6.22 0.53 0.15
CA PRO A 164 -7.55 0.19 0.69
C PRO A 164 -8.24 -0.96 -0.05
N PHE A 165 -7.78 -1.28 -1.26
CA PHE A 165 -8.35 -2.32 -2.11
C PHE A 165 -7.64 -3.67 -1.94
N GLY A 166 -6.56 -3.74 -1.16
CA GLY A 166 -5.83 -4.98 -0.90
C GLY A 166 -4.57 -5.17 -1.74
N ASP A 167 -4.30 -4.29 -2.72
CA ASP A 167 -3.02 -4.28 -3.43
C ASP A 167 -1.87 -3.99 -2.44
N TRP A 168 -0.68 -4.54 -2.69
CA TRP A 168 0.42 -4.44 -1.74
C TRP A 168 1.75 -4.10 -2.39
N PHE A 169 2.60 -3.44 -1.61
CA PHE A 169 3.94 -3.03 -1.99
C PHE A 169 4.96 -3.87 -1.25
N SER A 170 5.97 -4.39 -1.94
CA SER A 170 6.92 -5.32 -1.33
C SER A 170 8.34 -5.22 -1.85
N PHE A 171 9.27 -5.67 -1.01
CA PHE A 171 10.65 -5.98 -1.37
C PHE A 171 10.80 -7.47 -1.60
N ARG A 172 11.56 -7.89 -2.61
CA ARG A 172 11.97 -9.29 -2.73
C ARG A 172 13.28 -9.57 -2.00
N LYS A 173 13.27 -10.55 -1.09
CA LYS A 173 14.49 -11.03 -0.44
C LYS A 173 15.43 -11.70 -1.46
N GLY A 174 16.68 -11.23 -1.53
CA GLY A 174 17.71 -11.84 -2.36
C GLY A 174 17.88 -11.22 -3.75
N ASP A 175 17.34 -10.03 -3.99
CA ASP A 175 17.64 -9.26 -5.20
C ASP A 175 19.17 -9.05 -5.29
N PRO A 176 19.84 -9.57 -6.34
CA PRO A 176 21.29 -9.49 -6.49
C PRO A 176 21.81 -8.05 -6.69
N LEU A 177 20.91 -7.07 -6.89
CA LEU A 177 21.26 -5.70 -7.23
C LEU A 177 21.58 -4.75 -6.06
N LEU A 178 21.76 -5.22 -4.80
CA LEU A 178 22.66 -4.66 -3.74
C LEU A 178 22.15 -4.92 -2.30
N PRO A 179 23.06 -4.96 -1.29
CA PRO A 179 22.70 -5.10 0.13
C PRO A 179 22.15 -3.81 0.80
N GLY A 180 21.98 -2.70 0.07
CA GLY A 180 21.62 -1.39 0.64
C GLY A 180 20.37 -0.72 0.05
N ASP A 181 19.98 -1.11 -1.15
CA ASP A 181 18.84 -0.56 -1.90
C ASP A 181 18.13 -1.71 -2.61
N ALA A 182 16.82 -1.65 -2.74
CA ALA A 182 16.05 -2.73 -3.32
C ALA A 182 14.93 -2.20 -4.20
N ARG A 183 14.58 -3.02 -5.18
CA ARG A 183 13.40 -2.84 -6.00
C ARG A 183 12.14 -2.94 -5.16
N ILE A 184 11.16 -2.08 -5.44
CA ILE A 184 9.83 -2.13 -4.84
C ILE A 184 8.83 -2.46 -5.94
N ARG A 185 7.98 -3.45 -5.70
CA ARG A 185 6.89 -3.82 -6.60
C ARG A 185 5.56 -3.64 -5.93
N GLU A 186 4.63 -3.04 -6.66
CA GLU A 186 3.20 -3.08 -6.37
C GLU A 186 2.62 -4.34 -7.00
N TRP A 187 1.79 -5.06 -6.26
CA TRP A 187 1.10 -6.26 -6.70
C TRP A 187 -0.40 -6.03 -6.66
N ASP A 188 -1.06 -6.33 -7.77
CA ASP A 188 -2.52 -6.40 -7.85
C ASP A 188 -3.00 -7.63 -7.09
N HIS A 189 -3.86 -7.44 -6.10
CA HIS A 189 -4.28 -8.53 -5.22
C HIS A 189 -5.22 -9.54 -5.90
N GLU A 190 -5.96 -9.11 -6.92
CA GLU A 190 -6.92 -9.96 -7.63
C GLU A 190 -6.19 -10.85 -8.63
N THR A 191 -5.22 -10.30 -9.33
CA THR A 191 -4.53 -10.97 -10.44
C THR A 191 -3.19 -11.57 -10.02
N SER A 192 -2.64 -11.16 -8.87
CA SER A 192 -1.26 -11.48 -8.46
C SER A 192 -0.24 -11.10 -9.53
N THR A 193 -0.52 -10.08 -10.33
CA THR A 193 0.43 -9.56 -11.30
C THR A 193 1.07 -8.28 -10.76
N PRO A 194 2.34 -7.99 -11.07
CA PRO A 194 2.91 -6.71 -10.67
C PRO A 194 2.15 -5.58 -11.38
N ARG A 195 1.81 -4.47 -10.71
CA ARG A 195 1.25 -3.28 -11.37
C ARG A 195 2.38 -2.36 -11.79
N ASP A 196 3.13 -1.90 -10.81
CA ASP A 196 4.22 -0.95 -10.94
C ASP A 196 5.51 -1.48 -10.29
N ASP A 197 6.64 -1.00 -10.81
CA ASP A 197 7.97 -1.41 -10.40
C ASP A 197 8.89 -0.19 -10.29
N TRP A 198 9.40 0.06 -9.09
CA TRP A 198 10.43 1.05 -8.82
C TRP A 198 11.77 0.35 -8.67
N ALA A 199 12.73 0.74 -9.51
CA ALA A 199 14.06 0.15 -9.55
C ALA A 199 14.85 0.32 -8.23
N SER A 200 14.42 1.22 -7.34
CA SER A 200 15.06 1.49 -6.05
C SER A 200 14.08 2.04 -5.01
N VAL A 201 14.46 1.92 -3.74
CA VAL A 201 13.82 2.59 -2.61
C VAL A 201 13.82 4.10 -2.80
N LEU A 202 14.93 4.67 -3.31
CA LEU A 202 15.04 6.10 -3.56
C LEU A 202 14.04 6.58 -4.62
N GLY A 203 13.86 5.82 -5.69
CA GLY A 203 12.89 6.13 -6.73
C GLY A 203 11.46 6.09 -6.19
N PHE A 204 11.13 5.08 -5.39
CA PHE A 204 9.82 4.98 -4.76
C PHE A 204 9.59 6.09 -3.73
N ALA A 205 10.58 6.40 -2.90
CA ALA A 205 10.53 7.49 -1.93
C ALA A 205 10.26 8.85 -2.60
N ALA A 206 10.94 9.13 -3.72
CA ALA A 206 10.71 10.35 -4.49
C ALA A 206 9.28 10.41 -5.04
N HIS A 207 8.79 9.27 -5.57
CA HIS A 207 7.43 9.15 -6.06
C HIS A 207 6.39 9.42 -4.96
N LEU A 208 6.52 8.80 -3.78
CA LEU A 208 5.60 9.01 -2.65
C LEU A 208 5.52 10.49 -2.24
N VAL A 209 6.67 11.18 -2.17
CA VAL A 209 6.70 12.61 -1.83
C VAL A 209 6.02 13.45 -2.90
N GLU A 210 6.28 13.17 -4.17
CA GLU A 210 5.66 13.91 -5.27
C GLU A 210 4.14 13.71 -5.29
N VAL A 211 3.68 12.47 -5.10
CA VAL A 211 2.26 12.14 -4.96
C VAL A 211 1.64 12.92 -3.82
N ALA A 212 2.24 12.88 -2.62
CA ALA A 212 1.72 13.58 -1.45
C ALA A 212 1.72 15.12 -1.63
N ASP A 213 2.76 15.68 -2.26
CA ASP A 213 2.82 17.10 -2.59
C ASP A 213 1.74 17.52 -3.59
N ARG A 214 1.46 16.68 -4.59
CA ARG A 214 0.39 16.93 -5.58
C ARG A 214 -0.98 16.80 -4.94
N ALA A 215 -1.20 15.77 -4.13
CA ALA A 215 -2.43 15.56 -3.38
C ALA A 215 -2.78 16.79 -2.52
N ALA A 216 -1.81 17.33 -1.80
CA ALA A 216 -1.99 18.53 -0.99
C ALA A 216 -2.37 19.76 -1.83
N LYS A 217 -1.84 19.90 -3.06
CA LYS A 217 -2.19 21.00 -3.98
C LYS A 217 -3.64 20.95 -4.44
N ILE A 218 -4.20 19.75 -4.61
CA ILE A 218 -5.61 19.55 -4.99
C ILE A 218 -6.55 19.47 -3.77
N GLY A 219 -6.04 19.68 -2.56
CA GLY A 219 -6.83 19.79 -1.33
C GLY A 219 -7.09 18.48 -0.60
N TYR A 220 -6.44 17.38 -0.99
CA TYR A 220 -6.49 16.13 -0.23
C TYR A 220 -5.85 16.33 1.15
N LYS A 221 -6.50 15.79 2.19
CA LYS A 221 -5.99 15.76 3.56
C LYS A 221 -5.83 14.30 3.98
N PRO A 222 -4.62 13.85 4.33
CA PRO A 222 -4.39 12.48 4.77
C PRO A 222 -5.14 12.17 6.07
N SER A 223 -5.44 10.90 6.27
CA SER A 223 -6.10 10.39 7.47
C SER A 223 -5.17 10.59 8.69
N ILE A 224 -5.67 11.12 9.80
CA ILE A 224 -4.93 11.32 11.07
C ILE A 224 -5.53 10.40 12.13
#